data_AF-A0A6P2CG87-F1
#
_entry.id   AF-A0A6P2CG87-F1
#
_cell.length_a   1.000
_cell.length_b   1.000
_cell.length_c   1.000
_cell.angle_alpha   90.00
_cell.angle_beta   90.00
_cell.angle_gamma   90.00
#
_symmetry.space_group_name_H-M   'P 1'
#
loop_
_entity.id
_entity.type
_entity.pdbx_description
1 polymer ?
#
loop_
_entity_poly.entity_id
_entity_poly.type
_entity_poly.pdbx_seq_one_letter_code
_entity_poly.pdbx_strand_id
1 'polypeptide(L)'
;MVTSSGRVSGVHRIGEPYLDDLPFTTDQLVRLDEALTDATRKSLVRYNIYIGDFGVDPAAGADALFGTTPDAAHSVLIAVLPNQRSIEIRTGRAVAGRVTERITQLGVTAALSSFREGDLIDGLVSALRVMTAAITQN
;
A
#
# COMPACT_ATOMS: atom_id res chain seq x y z
N MET A 1 22.98 -8.15 14.97
CA MET A 1 23.19 -9.46 15.66
C MET A 1 21.92 -10.28 15.54
N VAL A 2 21.99 -11.59 15.27
CA VAL A 2 20.83 -12.49 15.36
C VAL A 2 20.78 -13.08 16.77
N THR A 3 19.64 -12.92 17.45
CA THR A 3 19.44 -13.46 18.81
C THR A 3 19.04 -14.93 18.76
N SER A 4 19.06 -15.63 19.89
CA SER A 4 18.73 -17.07 19.97
C SER A 4 17.30 -17.41 19.53
N SER A 5 16.39 -16.43 19.51
CA SER A 5 15.02 -16.59 18.98
C SER A 5 14.91 -16.39 17.46
N GLY A 6 16.00 -16.06 16.78
CA GLY A 6 15.99 -15.66 15.37
C GLY A 6 15.64 -14.18 15.13
N ARG A 7 15.28 -13.41 16.17
CA ARG A 7 15.10 -11.96 16.05
C ARG A 7 16.41 -11.27 15.70
N VAL A 8 16.39 -10.41 14.69
CA VAL A 8 17.52 -9.54 14.32
C VAL A 8 17.49 -8.30 15.21
N SER A 9 18.58 -8.04 15.92
CA SER A 9 18.82 -6.81 16.66
C SER A 9 19.79 -5.93 15.88
N GLY A 10 19.31 -4.76 15.44
CA GLY A 10 20.12 -3.69 14.85
C GLY A 10 20.63 -2.73 15.92
N VAL A 11 21.73 -2.04 15.63
CA VAL A 11 22.20 -0.88 16.40
C VAL A 11 22.42 0.26 15.41
N HIS A 12 22.09 1.48 15.81
CA HIS A 12 22.30 2.67 15.00
C HIS A 12 23.13 3.70 15.74
N ARG A 13 23.99 4.43 15.02
CA ARG A 13 24.79 5.48 15.63
C ARG A 13 23.97 6.76 15.78
N ILE A 14 24.06 7.37 16.94
CA ILE A 14 23.48 8.68 17.20
C ILE A 14 24.09 9.68 16.20
N GLY A 15 23.25 10.40 15.46
CA GLY A 15 23.65 11.44 14.51
C GLY A 15 23.84 10.99 13.06
N GLU A 16 23.78 9.69 12.76
CA GLU A 16 23.63 9.20 11.39
C GLU A 16 22.12 9.16 11.05
N PRO A 17 21.68 9.46 9.81
CA PRO A 17 20.32 9.18 9.37
C PRO A 17 20.05 7.67 9.47
N TYR A 18 18.90 7.27 9.99
CA TYR A 18 18.57 5.86 10.05
C TYR A 18 18.26 5.38 8.62
N LEU A 19 18.89 4.31 8.14
CA LEU A 19 18.63 3.79 6.79
C LEU A 19 17.18 3.28 6.61
N ASP A 20 16.47 3.00 7.71
CA ASP A 20 15.03 2.72 7.69
C ASP A 20 14.16 3.96 8.00
N ASP A 21 14.73 5.17 8.04
CA ASP A 21 13.91 6.39 8.04
C ASP A 21 13.18 6.42 6.69
N LEU A 22 11.89 6.08 6.75
CA LEU A 22 11.01 6.21 5.60
C LEU A 22 11.05 7.66 5.12
N PRO A 23 10.95 7.91 3.80
CA PRO A 23 10.93 9.27 3.24
C PRO A 23 9.59 9.99 3.51
N PHE A 24 8.98 9.75 4.67
CA PHE A 24 7.71 10.27 5.12
C PHE A 24 7.85 10.79 6.55
N THR A 25 7.19 11.91 6.85
CA THR A 25 7.12 12.43 8.21
C THR A 25 6.28 11.52 9.10
N THR A 26 6.43 11.65 10.43
CA THR A 26 5.60 10.92 11.39
C THR A 26 4.12 11.18 11.16
N ASP A 27 3.70 12.43 10.94
CA ASP A 27 2.29 12.77 10.69
C ASP A 27 1.75 12.13 9.42
N GLN A 28 2.57 12.03 8.36
CA GLN A 28 2.21 11.33 7.14
C GLN A 28 1.98 9.84 7.37
N LEU A 29 2.85 9.19 8.15
CA LEU A 29 2.72 7.78 8.51
C LEU A 29 1.50 7.53 9.38
N VAL A 30 1.22 8.40 10.35
CA VAL A 30 0.01 8.34 11.18
C VAL A 30 -1.25 8.46 10.32
N ARG A 31 -1.30 9.43 9.41
CA ARG A 31 -2.45 9.61 8.49
C ARG A 31 -2.70 8.37 7.63
N LEU A 32 -1.64 7.72 7.16
CA LEU A 32 -1.73 6.49 6.37
C LEU A 32 -2.21 5.31 7.23
N ASP A 33 -1.68 5.16 8.45
CA ASP A 33 -2.08 4.10 9.38
C ASP A 33 -3.55 4.21 9.80
N GLU A 34 -4.02 5.42 10.10
CA GLU A 34 -5.43 5.69 10.39
C GLU A 34 -6.31 5.31 9.20
N ALA A 35 -5.92 5.69 7.98
CA ALA A 35 -6.67 5.35 6.77
C ALA A 35 -6.72 3.84 6.51
N LEU A 36 -5.60 3.12 6.70
CA LEU A 36 -5.53 1.66 6.60
C LEU A 36 -6.41 0.97 7.64
N THR A 37 -6.30 1.41 8.90
CA THR A 37 -7.09 0.88 10.02
C THR A 37 -8.58 1.06 9.76
N ASP A 38 -9.00 2.25 9.35
CA ASP A 38 -10.38 2.54 9.01
C ASP A 38 -10.88 1.73 7.82
N ALA A 39 -10.10 1.68 6.74
CA ALA A 39 -10.42 0.94 5.54
C ALA A 39 -10.64 -0.54 5.85
N THR A 40 -9.70 -1.18 6.53
CA THR A 40 -9.80 -2.60 6.89
C THR A 40 -10.96 -2.88 7.84
N ARG A 41 -11.24 -2.02 8.82
CA ARG A 41 -12.37 -2.22 9.73
C ARG A 41 -13.72 -2.08 9.04
N LYS A 42 -13.88 -1.08 8.17
CA LYS A 42 -15.14 -0.80 7.47
C LYS A 42 -15.41 -1.81 6.35
N SER A 43 -14.39 -2.14 5.56
CA SER A 43 -14.56 -3.05 4.41
C SER A 43 -14.37 -4.52 4.78
N LEU A 44 -13.78 -4.86 5.93
CA LEU A 44 -13.36 -6.22 6.27
C LEU A 44 -12.42 -6.83 5.22
N VAL A 45 -11.65 -5.99 4.52
CA VAL A 45 -10.62 -6.40 3.55
C VAL A 45 -9.26 -5.95 4.06
N ARG A 46 -8.27 -6.84 3.98
CA ARG A 46 -6.87 -6.49 4.27
C ARG A 46 -6.29 -5.69 3.10
N TYR A 47 -5.60 -4.61 3.40
CA TYR A 47 -4.81 -3.87 2.42
C TYR A 47 -3.31 -4.09 2.69
N ASN A 48 -2.56 -4.39 1.63
CA ASN A 48 -1.10 -4.38 1.64
C ASN A 48 -0.65 -3.20 0.77
N ILE A 49 0.28 -2.37 1.25
CA ILE A 49 0.86 -1.27 0.48
C ILE A 49 2.33 -1.56 0.25
N TYR A 50 2.77 -1.42 -1.00
CA TYR A 50 4.17 -1.47 -1.37
C TYR A 50 4.57 -0.18 -2.09
N ILE A 51 5.67 0.44 -1.66
CA ILE A 51 6.20 1.66 -2.28
C ILE A 51 7.66 1.36 -2.63
N GLY A 52 7.98 1.35 -3.91
CA GLY A 52 9.32 1.04 -4.37
C GLY A 52 9.34 0.54 -5.80
N ASP A 53 10.52 0.13 -6.25
CA ASP A 53 10.66 -0.53 -7.55
C ASP A 53 10.13 -1.97 -7.48
N PHE A 54 9.42 -2.37 -8.52
CA PHE A 54 8.93 -3.73 -8.73
C PHE A 54 9.07 -4.17 -10.19
N GLY A 55 9.98 -3.55 -10.94
CA GLY A 55 10.36 -3.97 -12.28
C GLY A 55 9.96 -2.99 -13.39
N VAL A 56 10.43 -3.29 -14.59
CA VAL A 56 10.27 -2.43 -15.77
C VAL A 56 8.86 -2.46 -16.35
N ASP A 57 8.16 -3.59 -16.20
CA ASP A 57 6.74 -3.74 -16.52
C ASP A 57 5.96 -3.66 -15.19
N PRO A 58 5.29 -2.52 -14.91
CA PRO A 58 4.57 -2.34 -13.67
C PRO A 58 3.49 -3.39 -13.45
N ALA A 59 2.82 -3.82 -14.52
CA ALA A 59 1.70 -4.74 -14.40
C ALA A 59 2.19 -6.13 -14.00
N ALA A 60 3.18 -6.66 -14.72
CA ALA A 60 3.80 -7.94 -14.41
C ALA A 60 4.54 -7.93 -13.06
N GLY A 61 5.18 -6.80 -12.73
CA GLY A 61 5.85 -6.56 -11.46
C GLY A 61 4.91 -6.62 -10.27
N ALA A 62 3.76 -5.94 -10.36
CA ALA A 62 2.74 -5.95 -9.31
C ALA A 62 2.12 -7.34 -9.13
N ASP A 63 1.93 -8.12 -10.21
CA ASP A 63 1.46 -9.50 -10.13
C ASP A 63 2.45 -10.41 -9.38
N ALA A 64 3.74 -10.33 -9.73
CA ALA A 64 4.80 -11.07 -9.07
C ALA A 64 4.93 -10.68 -7.59
N LEU A 65 4.87 -9.38 -7.30
CA LEU A 65 4.92 -8.84 -5.96
C LEU A 65 3.74 -9.32 -5.11
N PHE A 66 2.52 -9.33 -5.67
CA PHE A 66 1.32 -9.63 -4.92
C PHE A 66 1.36 -11.01 -4.25
N GLY A 67 1.88 -12.03 -4.94
CA GLY A 67 2.04 -13.38 -4.40
C GLY A 67 2.97 -13.47 -3.17
N THR A 68 3.84 -12.49 -2.97
CA THR A 68 4.77 -12.43 -1.81
C THR A 68 4.17 -11.69 -0.61
N THR A 69 3.02 -11.03 -0.79
CA THR A 69 2.39 -10.24 0.27
C THR A 69 1.70 -11.13 1.31
N PRO A 70 1.56 -10.66 2.56
CA PRO A 70 0.80 -11.37 3.57
C PRO A 70 -0.66 -11.57 3.14
N ASP A 71 -1.10 -12.83 3.15
CA ASP A 71 -2.47 -13.24 2.87
C ASP A 71 -3.02 -12.71 1.52
N ALA A 72 -2.23 -12.84 0.45
CA ALA A 72 -2.55 -12.36 -0.89
C ALA A 72 -3.96 -12.76 -1.37
N ALA A 73 -4.43 -13.98 -1.03
CA ALA A 73 -5.74 -14.44 -1.46
C ALA A 73 -6.91 -13.64 -0.87
N HIS A 74 -6.77 -13.08 0.34
CA HIS A 74 -7.82 -12.32 1.06
C HIS A 74 -7.51 -10.84 1.19
N SER A 75 -6.56 -10.31 0.42
CA SER A 75 -6.12 -8.92 0.50
C SER A 75 -6.21 -8.19 -0.83
N VAL A 76 -6.01 -6.88 -0.76
CA VAL A 76 -5.78 -6.00 -1.90
C VAL A 76 -4.36 -5.46 -1.78
N LEU A 77 -3.56 -5.58 -2.83
CA LEU A 77 -2.27 -4.89 -2.93
C LEU A 77 -2.48 -3.54 -3.62
N ILE A 78 -1.90 -2.49 -3.03
CA ILE A 78 -1.67 -1.20 -3.66
C ILE A 78 -0.16 -1.05 -3.82
N ALA A 79 0.35 -1.17 -5.04
CA ALA A 79 1.77 -1.05 -5.37
C ALA A 79 2.03 0.30 -6.06
N VAL A 80 3.03 1.04 -5.58
CA VAL A 80 3.35 2.39 -6.05
C VAL A 80 4.79 2.47 -6.54
N LEU A 81 4.97 2.94 -7.77
CA LEU A 81 6.26 3.31 -8.33
C LEU A 81 6.49 4.81 -8.08
N PRO A 82 7.20 5.21 -7.01
CA PRO A 82 7.31 6.61 -6.61
C PRO A 82 7.96 7.47 -7.71
N ASN A 83 8.99 6.94 -8.38
CA ASN A 83 9.73 7.65 -9.43
C ASN A 83 8.93 7.84 -10.72
N GLN A 84 7.95 6.97 -10.97
CA GLN A 84 7.09 7.03 -12.16
C GLN A 84 5.73 7.65 -11.86
N ARG A 85 5.44 7.98 -10.58
CA ARG A 85 4.13 8.46 -10.09
C ARG A 85 2.98 7.55 -10.56
N SER A 86 3.26 6.24 -10.59
CA SER A 86 2.34 5.21 -11.08
C SER A 86 1.86 4.32 -9.93
N ILE A 87 0.68 3.75 -10.10
CA ILE A 87 0.00 2.89 -9.14
C ILE A 87 -0.56 1.67 -9.86
N GLU A 88 -0.38 0.51 -9.24
CA GLU A 88 -0.96 -0.76 -9.64
C GLU A 88 -1.75 -1.32 -8.47
N ILE A 89 -2.98 -1.79 -8.71
CA ILE A 89 -3.83 -2.39 -7.67
C ILE A 89 -4.15 -3.82 -8.06
N ARG A 90 -4.01 -4.76 -7.13
CA ARG A 90 -4.34 -6.18 -7.33
C ARG A 90 -5.30 -6.66 -6.25
N THR A 91 -6.27 -7.46 -6.67
CA THR A 91 -7.30 -8.01 -5.79
C THR A 91 -7.12 -9.50 -5.60
N GLY A 92 -7.15 -9.95 -4.35
CA GLY A 92 -7.10 -11.35 -3.99
C GLY A 92 -8.35 -12.10 -4.40
N ARG A 93 -8.19 -13.35 -4.85
CA ARG A 93 -9.29 -14.20 -5.34
C ARG A 93 -10.48 -14.33 -4.36
N ALA A 94 -10.24 -14.33 -3.06
CA ALA A 94 -11.28 -14.51 -2.05
C ALA A 94 -12.10 -13.23 -1.80
N VAL A 95 -11.57 -12.07 -2.19
CA VAL A 95 -12.24 -10.77 -2.04
C VAL A 95 -12.70 -10.19 -3.39
N ALA A 96 -12.40 -10.85 -4.52
CA ALA A 96 -12.74 -10.41 -5.87
C ALA A 96 -14.25 -10.22 -6.13
N GLY A 97 -15.12 -10.95 -5.41
CA GLY A 97 -16.56 -10.73 -5.49
C GLY A 97 -17.04 -9.41 -4.87
N ARG A 98 -16.22 -8.80 -4.00
CA ARG A 98 -16.53 -7.55 -3.29
C ARG A 98 -15.68 -6.38 -3.78
N VAL A 99 -14.42 -6.64 -4.13
CA VAL A 99 -13.48 -5.65 -4.67
C VAL A 99 -13.34 -5.90 -6.16
N THR A 100 -14.31 -5.40 -6.92
CA THR A 100 -14.35 -5.58 -8.37
C THR A 100 -13.29 -4.72 -9.08
N GLU A 101 -13.01 -5.04 -10.34
CA GLU A 101 -12.13 -4.24 -11.20
C GLU A 101 -12.60 -2.78 -11.33
N ARG A 102 -13.91 -2.52 -11.22
CA ARG A 102 -14.43 -1.16 -11.17
C ARG A 102 -13.95 -0.41 -9.91
N ILE A 103 -13.91 -1.09 -8.77
CA ILE A 103 -13.49 -0.49 -7.49
C ILE A 103 -11.99 -0.20 -7.51
N THR A 104 -11.18 -1.11 -8.04
CA THR A 104 -9.73 -0.89 -8.20
C THR A 104 -9.45 0.31 -9.10
N GLN A 105 -10.16 0.44 -10.22
CA GLN A 105 -10.04 1.59 -11.12
C GLN A 105 -10.44 2.93 -10.47
N LEU A 106 -11.45 2.93 -9.58
CA LEU A 106 -11.78 4.10 -8.78
C LEU A 106 -10.64 4.48 -7.83
N GLY A 107 -10.03 3.48 -7.17
CA GLY A 107 -8.86 3.69 -6.32
C GLY A 107 -7.66 4.27 -7.06
N VAL A 108 -7.35 3.72 -8.24
CA VAL A 108 -6.29 4.24 -9.14
C VAL A 108 -6.58 5.71 -9.48
N THR A 109 -7.79 5.99 -9.98
CA THR A 109 -8.19 7.36 -10.35
C THR A 109 -8.09 8.35 -9.19
N ALA A 110 -8.48 7.93 -7.99
CA ALA A 110 -8.43 8.74 -6.79
C ALA A 110 -7.00 9.09 -6.33
N ALA A 111 -6.03 8.19 -6.55
CA ALA A 111 -4.62 8.45 -6.22
C ALA A 111 -3.93 9.37 -7.24
N LEU A 112 -4.35 9.31 -8.51
CA LEU A 112 -3.59 9.89 -9.62
C LEU A 112 -3.37 11.40 -9.50
N SER A 113 -4.32 12.19 -8.96
CA SER A 113 -4.13 13.65 -8.84
C SER A 113 -3.01 13.97 -7.85
N SER A 114 -3.06 13.40 -6.65
CA SER A 114 -2.06 13.66 -5.61
C SER A 114 -0.68 13.14 -6.02
N PHE A 115 -0.61 12.01 -6.74
CA PHE A 115 0.65 11.48 -7.27
C PHE A 115 1.30 12.41 -8.30
N ARG A 116 0.51 13.09 -9.14
CA ARG A 116 1.03 14.09 -10.09
C ARG A 116 1.65 15.29 -9.37
N GLU A 117 1.12 15.63 -8.21
CA GLU A 117 1.62 16.70 -7.33
C GLU A 117 2.78 16.25 -6.43
N GLY A 118 3.11 14.95 -6.43
CA GLY A 118 4.19 14.39 -5.63
C GLY A 118 3.79 14.02 -4.20
N ASP A 119 2.50 14.09 -3.85
CA ASP A 119 1.99 13.67 -2.54
C ASP A 119 1.51 12.21 -2.58
N LEU A 120 2.45 11.30 -2.32
CA LEU A 120 2.19 9.85 -2.30
C LEU A 120 1.25 9.45 -1.16
N ILE A 121 1.34 10.11 0.00
CA ILE A 121 0.55 9.75 1.17
C ILE A 121 -0.89 10.15 0.95
N ASP A 122 -1.12 11.36 0.44
CA ASP A 122 -2.47 11.80 0.11
C ASP A 122 -3.12 10.95 -0.98
N GLY A 123 -2.35 10.55 -2.01
CA GLY A 123 -2.86 9.66 -3.05
C GLY A 123 -3.25 8.26 -2.52
N LEU A 124 -2.43 7.68 -1.64
CA LEU A 124 -2.73 6.40 -0.98
C LEU A 124 -3.97 6.49 -0.08
N VAL A 125 -4.07 7.55 0.74
CA VAL A 125 -5.22 7.79 1.61
C VAL A 125 -6.50 7.98 0.78
N SER A 126 -6.42 8.71 -0.33
CA SER A 126 -7.54 8.93 -1.26
C SER A 126 -8.00 7.62 -1.91
N ALA A 127 -7.07 6.79 -2.39
CA ALA A 127 -7.40 5.46 -2.93
C ALA A 127 -8.10 4.57 -1.90
N LEU A 128 -7.57 4.48 -0.68
CA LEU A 128 -8.16 3.69 0.41
C LEU A 128 -9.59 4.14 0.72
N ARG A 129 -9.81 5.45 0.86
CA ARG A 129 -11.12 6.03 1.18
C ARG A 129 -12.14 5.74 0.09
N VAL A 130 -11.78 5.99 -1.17
CA VAL A 130 -12.67 5.77 -2.33
C VAL A 130 -13.02 4.30 -2.49
N MET A 131 -12.02 3.40 -2.43
CA MET A 131 -12.28 1.97 -2.52
C MET A 131 -13.15 1.47 -1.37
N THR A 132 -12.87 1.89 -0.14
CA THR A 132 -13.65 1.50 1.04
C THR A 132 -15.11 1.95 0.91
N ALA A 133 -15.33 3.21 0.54
CA ALA A 133 -16.69 3.73 0.35
C ALA A 133 -17.45 2.89 -0.69
N ALA A 134 -16.83 2.59 -1.83
CA ALA A 134 -17.44 1.78 -2.87
C ALA A 134 -17.72 0.33 -2.44
N ILE A 135 -16.85 -0.28 -1.63
CA ILE A 135 -17.06 -1.64 -1.09
C ILE A 135 -18.21 -1.68 -0.08
N THR A 136 -18.34 -0.66 0.77
CA THR A 136 -19.34 -0.65 1.85
C THR A 136 -20.75 -0.24 1.39
N GLN A 137 -20.87 0.38 0.22
CA GLN A 137 -22.15 0.78 -0.37
C GLN A 137 -22.76 -0.29 -1.29
N ASN A 138 -22.03 -1.39 -1.52
CA ASN A 138 -22.38 -2.48 -2.42
C ASN A 138 -22.70 -3.76 -1.63
#